data_AF-U7V9W2-F1
#
_entry.id   AF-U7V9W2-F1
#
_cell.length_a   1.000
_cell.length_b   1.000
_cell.length_c   1.000
_cell.angle_alpha   90.00
_cell.angle_beta   90.00
_cell.angle_gamma   90.00
#
_symmetry.space_group_name_H-M   'P 1'
#
loop_
_entity.id
_entity.type
_entity.pdbx_description
1 polymer ?
#
loop_
_entity_poly.entity_id
_entity_poly.type
_entity_poly.pdbx_seq_one_letter_code
_entity_poly.pdbx_strand_id
1 'polypeptide(L)'
;MELKKKIRVLVPTFILETLERDCEFFGITKEKLCNEIFLKFSLKFRSRYQDDMMFENKEYLQFTLNKANQRYYTDLLKELPEANDSEIIREIFSTYSVLVAFLREIYLFREKIIFLYSSLKEYRVLKIDTHHGVIEGRITKIYRCQENNYLKIDIEEQSYYVGQIRVIS
;
A
#
# COMPACT_ATOMS: atom_id res chain seq x y z
N MET A 1 -21.91 -11.65 17.68
CA MET A 1 -21.04 -11.99 16.53
C MET A 1 -20.85 -10.71 15.73
N GLU A 2 -19.68 -10.07 15.78
CA GLU A 2 -19.45 -8.82 15.02
C GLU A 2 -19.58 -9.12 13.52
N LEU A 3 -20.52 -8.44 12.84
CA LEU A 3 -20.71 -8.58 11.40
C LEU A 3 -19.45 -8.08 10.69
N LYS A 4 -18.75 -8.96 9.96
CA LYS A 4 -17.64 -8.55 9.11
C LYS A 4 -18.17 -7.59 8.04
N LYS A 5 -17.73 -6.32 8.04
CA LYS A 5 -18.15 -5.35 7.02
C LYS A 5 -17.48 -5.70 5.68
N LYS A 6 -18.26 -6.28 4.77
CA LYS A 6 -17.86 -6.58 3.40
C LYS A 6 -18.03 -5.33 2.55
N ILE A 7 -16.96 -4.91 1.88
CA ILE A 7 -16.98 -3.84 0.89
C ILE A 7 -17.23 -4.47 -0.47
N ARG A 8 -18.18 -3.90 -1.23
CA ARG A 8 -18.43 -4.21 -2.63
C ARG A 8 -18.79 -2.92 -3.35
N VAL A 9 -17.85 -2.38 -4.12
CA VAL A 9 -18.00 -1.07 -4.78
C VAL A 9 -17.56 -1.19 -6.23
N LEU A 10 -18.31 -0.53 -7.11
CA LEU A 10 -17.97 -0.42 -8.52
C LEU A 10 -16.88 0.66 -8.68
N VAL A 11 -15.72 0.28 -9.24
CA VAL A 11 -14.51 1.10 -9.37
C VAL A 11 -13.96 1.03 -10.80
N PRO A 12 -13.22 2.05 -11.28
CA PRO A 12 -12.46 1.97 -12.54
C PRO A 12 -11.54 0.73 -12.60
N THR A 13 -11.48 0.04 -13.74
CA THR A 13 -10.66 -1.18 -13.93
C THR A 13 -9.17 -0.92 -13.66
N PHE A 14 -8.67 0.26 -14.02
CA PHE A 14 -7.33 0.74 -13.66
C PHE A 14 -6.95 0.55 -12.18
N ILE A 15 -7.90 0.71 -11.26
CA ILE A 15 -7.68 0.49 -9.82
C ILE A 15 -7.40 -0.99 -9.55
N LEU A 16 -8.18 -1.90 -10.16
CA LEU A 16 -8.00 -3.33 -9.97
C LEU A 16 -6.67 -3.82 -10.52
N GLU A 17 -6.28 -3.34 -11.71
CA GLU A 17 -4.99 -3.64 -12.33
C GLU A 17 -3.81 -3.16 -11.47
N THR A 18 -3.94 -1.97 -10.87
CA THR A 18 -2.93 -1.43 -9.96
C THR A 18 -2.81 -2.30 -8.69
N LEU A 19 -3.95 -2.71 -8.12
CA LEU A 19 -3.98 -3.59 -6.95
C LEU A 19 -3.39 -4.97 -7.26
N GLU A 20 -3.69 -5.55 -8.42
CA GLU A 20 -3.17 -6.85 -8.83
C GLU A 20 -1.65 -6.82 -8.96
N ARG A 21 -1.12 -5.84 -9.71
CA ARG A 21 0.33 -5.63 -9.87
C ARG A 21 1.04 -5.46 -8.51
N ASP A 22 0.45 -4.69 -7.60
CA ASP A 22 1.04 -4.47 -6.29
C ASP A 22 0.92 -5.71 -5.38
N CYS A 23 -0.17 -6.51 -5.48
CA CYS A 23 -0.30 -7.77 -4.76
C CYS A 23 0.79 -8.76 -5.20
N GLU A 24 0.96 -8.93 -6.51
CA GLU A 24 2.01 -9.78 -7.10
C GLU A 24 3.39 -9.30 -6.67
N PHE A 25 3.68 -8.01 -6.82
CA PHE A 25 4.99 -7.45 -6.51
C PHE A 25 5.34 -7.55 -5.03
N PHE A 26 4.41 -7.23 -4.13
CA PHE A 26 4.65 -7.28 -2.68
C PHE A 26 4.49 -8.68 -2.08
N GLY A 27 3.96 -9.65 -2.83
CA GLY A 27 3.67 -10.99 -2.31
C GLY A 27 2.63 -10.97 -1.18
N ILE A 28 1.60 -10.12 -1.28
CA ILE A 28 0.52 -10.02 -0.27
C ILE A 28 -0.84 -10.24 -0.91
N THR A 29 -1.80 -10.72 -0.11
CA THR A 29 -3.17 -10.94 -0.58
C THR A 29 -3.88 -9.61 -0.84
N LYS A 30 -4.87 -9.64 -1.76
CA LYS A 30 -5.76 -8.51 -2.03
C LYS A 30 -6.45 -8.01 -0.77
N GLU A 31 -6.90 -8.90 0.12
CA GLU A 31 -7.49 -8.54 1.40
C GLU A 31 -6.53 -7.73 2.26
N LYS A 32 -5.27 -8.14 2.35
CA LYS A 32 -4.26 -7.43 3.14
C LYS A 32 -3.96 -6.07 2.53
N LEU A 33 -3.68 -6.02 1.23
CA LEU A 33 -3.39 -4.75 0.53
C LEU A 33 -4.55 -3.76 0.66
N CYS A 34 -5.79 -4.19 0.42
CA CYS A 34 -6.95 -3.31 0.52
C CYS A 34 -7.14 -2.73 1.94
N ASN A 35 -6.85 -3.52 2.97
CA ASN A 35 -6.92 -3.04 4.35
C ASN A 35 -5.80 -2.05 4.70
N GLU A 36 -4.58 -2.26 4.18
CA GLU A 36 -3.49 -1.29 4.35
C GLU A 36 -3.78 0.02 3.62
N ILE A 37 -4.25 -0.05 2.37
CA ILE A 37 -4.64 1.13 1.59
C ILE A 37 -5.73 1.90 2.33
N PHE A 38 -6.79 1.20 2.76
CA PHE A 38 -7.88 1.84 3.50
C PHE A 38 -7.36 2.60 4.72
N LEU A 39 -6.50 1.98 5.54
CA LEU A 39 -5.96 2.62 6.72
C LEU A 39 -5.05 3.82 6.41
N LYS A 40 -4.16 3.70 5.40
CA LYS A 40 -3.15 4.72 5.11
C LYS A 40 -3.67 5.90 4.27
N PHE A 41 -4.75 5.70 3.51
CA PHE A 41 -5.26 6.68 2.54
C PHE A 41 -6.63 7.28 2.89
N SER A 42 -7.35 6.71 3.85
CA SER A 42 -8.62 7.25 4.36
C SER A 42 -8.52 8.63 5.03
N LEU A 43 -7.34 9.17 5.26
CA LEU A 43 -7.16 10.58 5.69
C LEU A 43 -6.89 11.54 4.52
N LYS A 44 -6.72 11.02 3.30
CA LYS A 44 -6.23 11.75 2.11
C LYS A 44 -7.21 11.83 0.95
N PHE A 45 -8.43 11.30 1.09
CA PHE A 45 -9.44 11.12 0.02
C PHE A 45 -10.14 12.43 -0.43
N ARG A 46 -9.44 13.58 -0.48
CA ARG A 46 -10.07 14.89 -0.82
C ARG A 46 -9.86 15.34 -2.27
N SER A 47 -9.27 14.52 -3.12
CA SER A 47 -8.78 14.97 -4.44
C SER A 47 -9.75 14.73 -5.61
N ARG A 48 -10.84 13.99 -5.41
CA ARG A 48 -11.88 13.67 -6.42
C ARG A 48 -11.33 13.04 -7.72
N TYR A 49 -10.28 12.21 -7.63
CA TYR A 49 -9.67 11.58 -8.81
C TYR A 49 -10.62 10.67 -9.59
N GLN A 50 -11.69 10.18 -8.97
CA GLN A 50 -12.71 9.38 -9.68
C GLN A 50 -13.38 10.16 -10.84
N ASP A 51 -13.43 11.49 -10.75
CA ASP A 51 -14.08 12.34 -11.76
C ASP A 51 -13.26 12.44 -13.05
N ASP A 52 -11.95 12.22 -12.95
CA ASP A 52 -11.02 12.21 -14.08
C ASP A 52 -10.98 10.85 -14.79
N MET A 53 -11.57 9.80 -14.20
CA MET A 53 -11.55 8.41 -14.72
C MET A 53 -12.89 8.00 -15.37
N MET A 54 -13.65 8.94 -15.89
CA MET A 54 -15.01 8.69 -16.41
C MET A 54 -15.05 7.79 -17.66
N PHE A 55 -13.94 7.72 -18.40
CA PHE A 55 -13.79 6.89 -19.61
C PHE A 55 -13.43 5.43 -19.30
N GLU A 56 -13.01 5.12 -18.07
CA GLU A 56 -12.62 3.78 -17.68
C GLU A 56 -13.83 2.84 -17.57
N ASN A 57 -13.64 1.59 -18.01
CA ASN A 57 -14.56 0.52 -17.65
C ASN A 57 -14.60 0.35 -16.13
N LYS A 58 -15.71 -0.18 -15.61
CA LYS A 58 -15.88 -0.35 -14.17
C LYS A 58 -16.17 -1.77 -13.79
N GLU A 59 -15.52 -2.21 -12.71
CA GLU A 59 -15.65 -3.55 -12.16
C GLU A 59 -15.78 -3.52 -10.62
N TYR A 60 -16.20 -4.63 -10.02
CA TYR A 60 -16.41 -4.69 -8.59
C TYR A 60 -15.11 -4.93 -7.81
N LEU A 61 -14.69 -3.95 -7.04
CA LEU A 61 -13.76 -4.16 -5.93
C LEU A 61 -14.52 -4.79 -4.76
N GLN A 62 -14.05 -5.96 -4.32
CA GLN A 62 -14.59 -6.67 -3.16
C GLN A 62 -13.48 -7.05 -2.19
N PHE A 63 -13.68 -6.73 -0.92
CA PHE A 63 -12.80 -7.16 0.18
C PHE A 63 -13.56 -7.06 1.51
N THR A 64 -12.97 -7.60 2.57
CA THR A 64 -13.53 -7.51 3.93
C THR A 64 -12.62 -6.66 4.80
N LEU A 65 -13.20 -5.65 5.48
CA LEU A 65 -12.43 -4.85 6.43
C LEU A 65 -12.05 -5.70 7.64
N ASN A 66 -10.81 -5.58 8.10
CA ASN A 66 -10.38 -6.15 9.37
C ASN A 66 -11.05 -5.41 10.54
N LYS A 67 -11.00 -5.97 11.76
CA LYS A 67 -11.69 -5.39 12.93
C LYS A 67 -11.25 -3.96 13.25
N ALA A 68 -9.94 -3.66 13.14
CA ALA A 68 -9.41 -2.33 13.40
C ALA A 68 -9.96 -1.30 12.39
N ASN A 69 -9.96 -1.66 11.11
CA ASN A 69 -10.46 -0.82 10.03
C ASN A 69 -11.99 -0.68 10.06
N GLN A 70 -12.74 -1.67 10.53
CA GLN A 70 -14.20 -1.54 10.72
C GLN A 70 -14.52 -0.46 11.75
N ARG A 71 -13.81 -0.44 12.89
CA ARG A 71 -13.95 0.60 13.89
C ARG A 71 -13.59 1.97 13.30
N TYR A 72 -12.42 2.07 12.69
CA TYR A 72 -11.96 3.31 12.07
C TYR A 72 -12.93 3.83 11.00
N TYR A 73 -13.46 2.95 10.15
CA TYR A 73 -14.44 3.34 9.13
C TYR A 73 -15.74 3.87 9.75
N THR A 74 -16.19 3.28 10.85
CA THR A 74 -17.37 3.74 11.57
C THR A 74 -17.17 5.16 12.12
N ASP A 75 -15.97 5.47 12.60
CA ASP A 75 -15.63 6.81 13.09
C ASP A 75 -15.51 7.81 11.93
N LEU A 76 -14.89 7.42 10.80
CA LEU A 76 -14.81 8.25 9.59
C LEU A 76 -16.19 8.64 9.05
N LEU A 77 -17.16 7.71 9.04
CA LEU A 77 -18.52 8.00 8.58
C LEU A 77 -19.26 9.00 9.49
N LYS A 78 -18.95 9.04 10.79
CA LYS A 78 -19.53 10.04 11.70
C LYS A 78 -19.03 11.45 11.39
N GLU A 79 -17.78 11.58 10.95
CA GLU A 79 -17.19 12.87 10.55
C GLU A 79 -17.70 13.36 9.19
N LEU A 80 -18.30 12.47 8.39
CA LEU A 80 -18.74 12.73 7.02
C LEU A 80 -20.20 12.24 6.81
N PRO A 81 -21.17 12.80 7.55
CA PRO A 81 -22.54 12.28 7.56
C PRO A 81 -23.23 12.36 6.19
N GLU A 82 -22.76 13.22 5.30
CA GLU A 82 -23.31 13.42 3.95
C GLU A 82 -22.57 12.61 2.86
N ALA A 83 -21.44 11.97 3.21
CA ALA A 83 -20.64 11.26 2.22
C ALA A 83 -21.18 9.86 1.95
N ASN A 84 -21.26 9.51 0.67
CA ASN A 84 -21.66 8.17 0.25
C ASN A 84 -20.52 7.16 0.49
N ASP A 85 -20.79 6.08 1.23
CA ASP A 85 -19.86 4.96 1.47
C ASP A 85 -19.11 4.52 0.20
N SER A 86 -19.81 4.40 -0.93
CA SER A 86 -19.19 3.96 -2.19
C SER A 86 -18.24 4.99 -2.79
N GLU A 87 -18.53 6.28 -2.61
CA GLU A 87 -17.67 7.37 -3.07
C GLU A 87 -16.42 7.49 -2.22
N ILE A 88 -16.55 7.36 -0.90
CA ILE A 88 -15.39 7.33 0.01
C ILE A 88 -14.44 6.22 -0.40
N ILE A 89 -14.96 5.00 -0.60
CA ILE A 89 -14.13 3.85 -1.01
C ILE A 89 -13.51 4.12 -2.38
N ARG A 90 -14.28 4.55 -3.39
CA ARG A 90 -13.72 4.85 -4.72
C ARG A 90 -12.58 5.86 -4.63
N GLU A 91 -12.75 6.92 -3.85
CA GLU A 91 -11.79 8.00 -3.77
C GLU A 91 -10.50 7.58 -3.04
N ILE A 92 -10.62 6.80 -1.95
CA ILE A 92 -9.47 6.20 -1.26
C ILE A 92 -8.60 5.40 -2.24
N PHE A 93 -9.24 4.50 -2.99
CA PHE A 93 -8.52 3.61 -3.91
C PHE A 93 -8.06 4.32 -5.19
N SER A 94 -8.77 5.37 -5.64
CA SER A 94 -8.30 6.23 -6.74
C SER A 94 -7.05 6.99 -6.33
N THR A 95 -7.07 7.62 -5.14
CA THR A 95 -5.92 8.33 -4.57
C THR A 95 -4.69 7.44 -4.46
N TYR A 96 -4.87 6.16 -4.12
CA TYR A 96 -3.78 5.18 -4.12
C TYR A 96 -3.27 4.91 -5.55
N SER A 97 -4.19 4.61 -6.47
CA SER A 97 -3.83 4.05 -7.78
C SER A 97 -3.18 5.07 -8.72
N VAL A 98 -3.52 6.37 -8.60
CA VAL A 98 -2.90 7.44 -9.40
C VAL A 98 -1.42 7.70 -9.04
N LEU A 99 -0.98 7.25 -7.87
CA LEU A 99 0.42 7.41 -7.47
C LEU A 99 1.33 6.46 -8.26
N VAL A 100 2.52 6.94 -8.58
CA VAL A 100 3.62 6.09 -9.08
C VAL A 100 4.05 5.05 -8.03
N ALA A 101 4.59 3.92 -8.49
CA ALA A 101 4.85 2.73 -7.67
C ALA A 101 5.63 3.01 -6.37
N PHE A 102 6.77 3.72 -6.43
CA PHE A 102 7.53 4.03 -5.20
C PHE A 102 6.75 4.88 -4.20
N LEU A 103 5.85 5.76 -4.64
CA LEU A 103 5.04 6.56 -3.71
C LEU A 103 4.00 5.67 -3.03
N ARG A 104 3.38 4.73 -3.75
CA ARG A 104 2.48 3.73 -3.16
C ARG A 104 3.21 2.90 -2.11
N GLU A 105 4.40 2.42 -2.44
CA GLU A 105 5.25 1.66 -1.53
C GLU A 105 5.67 2.46 -0.28
N ILE A 106 6.03 3.74 -0.45
CA ILE A 106 6.35 4.66 0.66
C ILE A 106 5.17 4.80 1.62
N TYR A 107 3.96 4.97 1.10
CA TYR A 107 2.80 5.13 1.97
C TYR A 107 2.40 3.85 2.69
N LEU A 108 2.46 2.71 2.00
CA LEU A 108 2.15 1.41 2.60
C LEU A 108 3.16 1.01 3.66
N PHE A 109 4.46 1.16 3.38
CA PHE A 109 5.53 0.68 4.25
C PHE A 109 6.33 1.81 4.90
N ARG A 110 5.67 2.93 5.21
CA ARG A 110 6.30 4.15 5.72
C ARG A 110 7.26 3.89 6.88
N GLU A 111 6.83 3.13 7.88
CA GLU A 111 7.63 2.81 9.06
C GLU A 111 8.88 2.00 8.69
N LYS A 112 8.72 0.97 7.85
CA LYS A 112 9.84 0.17 7.33
C LYS A 112 10.84 1.05 6.57
N ILE A 113 10.36 1.93 5.70
CA ILE A 113 11.23 2.79 4.87
C ILE A 113 11.96 3.83 5.73
N ILE A 114 11.29 4.43 6.72
CA ILE A 114 11.94 5.32 7.68
C ILE A 114 13.03 4.56 8.43
N PHE A 115 12.74 3.35 8.91
CA PHE A 115 13.71 2.52 9.60
C PHE A 115 14.94 2.19 8.73
N LEU A 116 14.73 1.76 7.49
CA LEU A 116 15.81 1.46 6.54
C LEU A 116 16.66 2.72 6.27
N TYR A 117 16.02 3.87 6.09
CA TYR A 117 16.72 5.13 5.84
C TYR A 117 17.54 5.60 7.05
N SER A 118 17.02 5.45 8.27
CA SER A 118 17.79 5.72 9.49
C SER A 118 18.96 4.74 9.63
N SER A 119 18.73 3.45 9.34
CA SER A 119 19.77 2.42 9.43
C SER A 119 20.92 2.64 8.45
N LEU A 120 20.62 3.13 7.24
CA LEU A 120 21.62 3.58 6.27
C LEU A 120 22.47 4.72 6.83
N LYS A 121 21.84 5.75 7.42
CA LYS A 121 22.56 6.91 7.99
C LYS A 121 23.45 6.54 9.17
N GLU A 122 22.99 5.59 9.97
CA GLU A 122 23.67 5.14 11.18
C GLU A 122 24.63 3.97 10.94
N TYR A 123 24.78 3.52 9.68
CA TYR A 123 25.64 2.38 9.30
C TYR A 123 25.36 1.10 10.11
N ARG A 124 24.08 0.89 10.46
CA ARG A 124 23.64 -0.29 11.23
C ARG A 124 23.75 -1.55 10.39
N VAL A 125 24.21 -2.64 11.01
CA VAL A 125 24.10 -3.99 10.47
C VAL A 125 22.69 -4.47 10.77
N LEU A 126 21.99 -4.95 9.74
CA LEU A 126 20.62 -5.44 9.84
C LEU A 126 20.56 -6.91 9.49
N LYS A 127 19.67 -7.63 10.15
CA LYS A 127 19.27 -8.98 9.77
C LYS A 127 17.98 -8.92 8.96
N ILE A 128 18.04 -9.36 7.71
CA ILE A 128 16.97 -9.18 6.72
C ILE A 128 16.58 -10.54 6.14
N ASP A 129 15.29 -10.83 6.20
CA ASP A 129 14.69 -11.96 5.50
C ASP A 129 14.39 -11.57 4.06
N THR A 130 14.92 -12.35 3.13
CA THR A 130 14.78 -12.17 1.68
C THR A 130 14.22 -13.44 1.05
N HIS A 131 13.83 -13.37 -0.22
CA HIS A 131 13.42 -14.56 -0.96
C HIS A 131 14.54 -15.62 -1.15
N HIS A 132 15.81 -15.24 -0.94
CA HIS A 132 16.95 -16.16 -0.96
C HIS A 132 17.34 -16.67 0.44
N GLY A 133 16.59 -16.28 1.47
CA GLY A 133 16.88 -16.59 2.87
C GLY A 133 17.32 -15.36 3.66
N VAL A 134 17.75 -15.62 4.90
CA VAL A 134 18.13 -14.58 5.83
C VAL A 134 19.58 -14.16 5.60
N ILE A 135 19.79 -12.87 5.41
CA ILE A 135 21.10 -12.24 5.26
C ILE A 135 21.37 -11.27 6.42
N GLU A 136 22.63 -10.94 6.61
CA GLU A 136 23.07 -9.92 7.56
C GLU A 136 24.03 -8.97 6.83
N GLY A 137 23.80 -7.67 6.95
CA GLY A 137 24.63 -6.69 6.24
C GLY A 137 24.21 -5.25 6.45
N ARG A 138 24.97 -4.33 5.88
CA ARG A 138 24.67 -2.89 5.93
C ARG A 138 24.01 -2.43 4.65
N ILE A 139 23.00 -1.59 4.79
CA ILE A 139 22.43 -0.87 3.65
C ILE A 139 23.47 0.14 3.17
N THR A 140 23.85 0.05 1.89
CA THR A 140 24.76 1.00 1.25
C THR A 140 24.00 2.04 0.42
N LYS A 141 22.80 1.68 -0.05
CA LYS A 141 21.98 2.56 -0.88
C LYS A 141 20.49 2.24 -0.76
N ILE A 142 19.65 3.26 -0.90
CA ILE A 142 18.20 3.13 -1.13
C ILE A 142 17.87 3.98 -2.37
N TYR A 143 17.18 3.40 -3.35
CA TYR A 143 16.92 4.07 -4.62
C TYR A 143 15.67 3.52 -5.31
N ARG A 144 15.16 4.30 -6.28
CA ARG A 144 14.07 3.88 -7.16
C ARG A 144 14.63 3.05 -8.33
N CYS A 145 14.09 1.85 -8.53
CA CYS A 145 14.34 1.05 -9.72
C CYS A 145 13.75 1.75 -10.95
N GLN A 146 14.55 1.96 -12.01
CA GLN A 146 14.08 2.70 -13.18
C GLN A 146 13.13 1.88 -14.07
N GLU A 147 13.18 0.55 -13.99
CA GLU A 147 12.35 -0.34 -14.83
C GLU A 147 10.89 -0.40 -14.35
N ASN A 148 10.68 -0.55 -13.04
CA ASN A 148 9.34 -0.78 -12.47
C ASN A 148 8.92 0.26 -11.43
N ASN A 149 9.77 1.26 -11.17
CA ASN A 149 9.52 2.35 -10.23
C ASN A 149 9.32 1.95 -8.76
N TYR A 150 9.58 0.71 -8.34
CA TYR A 150 9.61 0.34 -6.91
C TYR A 150 10.96 0.64 -6.27
N LEU A 151 11.02 0.64 -4.95
CA LEU A 151 12.22 0.90 -4.18
C LEU A 151 13.10 -0.35 -4.07
N LYS A 152 14.40 -0.16 -4.28
CA LYS A 152 15.44 -1.12 -3.97
C LYS A 152 16.35 -0.60 -2.89
N ILE A 153 16.94 -1.54 -2.17
CA ILE A 153 18.11 -1.31 -1.33
C ILE A 153 19.27 -2.14 -1.84
N ASP A 154 20.47 -1.58 -1.72
CA ASP A 154 21.70 -2.35 -1.86
C ASP A 154 22.18 -2.72 -0.46
N ILE A 155 22.46 -4.00 -0.25
CA ILE A 155 23.13 -4.53 0.94
C ILE A 155 24.40 -5.18 0.43
N GLU A 156 25.54 -4.56 0.76
CA GLU A 156 26.84 -4.95 0.22
C GLU A 156 26.83 -4.96 -1.32
N GLU A 157 26.99 -6.13 -1.95
CA GLU A 157 27.04 -6.30 -3.41
C GLU A 157 25.70 -6.77 -4.02
N GLN A 158 24.65 -6.93 -3.21
CA GLN A 158 23.35 -7.45 -3.68
C GLN A 158 22.23 -6.42 -3.51
N SER A 159 21.28 -6.43 -4.44
CA SER A 159 20.14 -5.52 -4.45
C SER A 159 18.83 -6.25 -4.19
N TYR A 160 18.00 -5.69 -3.31
CA TYR A 160 16.71 -6.27 -2.94
C TYR A 160 15.58 -5.24 -3.03
N TYR A 161 14.39 -5.68 -3.42
CA TYR A 161 13.21 -4.82 -3.39
C TYR A 161 12.72 -4.62 -1.96
N VAL A 162 12.49 -3.37 -1.57
CA VAL A 162 12.02 -3.01 -0.23
C VAL A 162 10.72 -3.74 0.09
N GLY A 163 9.76 -3.75 -0.82
CA GLY A 163 8.46 -4.39 -0.67
C GLY A 163 8.50 -5.90 -0.43
N GLN A 164 9.60 -6.56 -0.82
CA GLN A 164 9.75 -8.02 -0.80
C GLN A 164 10.64 -8.53 0.34
N ILE A 165 11.21 -7.63 1.13
CA ILE A 165 12.04 -7.99 2.28
C ILE A 165 11.34 -7.71 3.61
N ARG A 166 11.75 -8.44 4.64
CA ARG A 166 11.35 -8.21 6.03
C ARG A 166 12.59 -7.99 6.91
N VAL A 167 12.60 -6.85 7.61
CA VAL A 167 13.61 -6.58 8.64
C VAL A 167 13.27 -7.40 9.88
N ILE A 168 14.25 -8.13 10.41
CA ILE A 168 14.11 -8.94 11.62
C ILE A 168 14.62 -8.17 12.84
N SER A 169 15.82 -7.60 12.75
CA SER A 169 16.51 -6.84 13.81
C SER A 169 17.58 -5.93 13.24
#